data_AF-A0A3L7PII5-F1
#
_entry.id   AF-A0A3L7PII5-F1
#
_cell.length_a   1.000
_cell.length_b   1.000
_cell.length_c   1.000
_cell.angle_alpha   90.00
_cell.angle_beta   90.00
_cell.angle_gamma   90.00
#
_symmetry.space_group_name_H-M   'P 1'
#
loop_
_entity.id
_entity.type
_entity.pdbx_description
1 polymer ?
#
loop_
_entity_poly.entity_id
_entity_poly.type
_entity_poly.pdbx_seq_one_letter_code
_entity_poly.pdbx_strand_id
1 'polypeptide(L)'
;MSQPPDDIILWGQNAPLRRFLIVSNLMLCWIGCDLTLQTLSNVNMVGHDFWIVAHHVTGIPWQRMLLDDWPIDMWRLHLYTAYSLPAIGLLMLVLLDRLVSQGETRLPKLVTWCGAAFIVGGALCDISVTVACSPDLAMEGNPYVRVLIDSQHPLAFVYAHALITQSLYITLFCGLWLGFLRHRQTIADTISASAPVGWFGFLKAATGGAHLTTRQWLVPLRMSDVPLLYHYVWLVAIPVVFGISLFRWYAALEWLGFVEPAFSTRFLVVVHGVFSTLVLYFLTMWRLSRPLPQV
;
A
#
# COMPACT_ATOMS: atom_id res chain seq x y z
N MET A 1 9.88 23.46 -28.12
CA MET A 1 9.67 22.34 -27.18
C MET A 1 10.82 21.38 -27.41
N SER A 2 11.81 21.34 -26.51
CA SER A 2 12.87 20.33 -26.56
C SER A 2 12.26 18.96 -26.32
N GLN A 3 12.63 17.96 -27.12
CA GLN A 3 12.26 16.58 -26.84
C GLN A 3 12.72 16.23 -25.42
N PRO A 4 11.89 15.56 -24.60
CA PRO A 4 12.34 15.04 -23.33
C PRO A 4 13.56 14.15 -23.58
N PRO A 5 14.61 14.23 -22.76
CA PRO A 5 15.78 13.36 -22.93
C PRO A 5 15.32 11.90 -23.03
N ASP A 6 15.87 11.17 -24.01
CA ASP A 6 15.51 9.78 -24.33
C ASP A 6 15.65 8.82 -23.12
N ASP A 7 16.34 9.27 -22.06
CA ASP A 7 16.56 8.55 -20.81
C ASP A 7 15.49 8.77 -19.72
N ILE A 8 14.49 9.63 -19.94
CA ILE A 8 13.33 9.66 -19.04
C ILE A 8 12.60 8.35 -19.25
N ILE A 9 12.68 7.45 -18.27
CA ILE A 9 12.02 6.14 -18.25
C ILE A 9 10.51 6.34 -18.49
N LEU A 10 10.12 6.41 -19.76
CA LEU A 10 8.75 6.49 -20.18
C LEU A 10 8.13 5.14 -19.85
N TRP A 11 6.94 5.19 -19.26
CA TRP A 11 6.12 4.06 -18.77
C TRP A 11 6.14 2.79 -19.66
N GLY A 12 6.29 2.94 -20.97
CA GLY A 12 6.34 1.83 -21.92
C GLY A 12 7.53 0.89 -21.74
N GLN A 13 8.66 1.37 -21.23
CA GLN A 13 9.94 0.65 -21.28
C GLN A 13 10.28 -0.13 -20.00
N ASN A 14 9.76 0.25 -18.83
CA ASN A 14 10.05 -0.45 -17.56
C ASN A 14 9.03 -1.58 -17.30
N ALA A 15 9.25 -2.73 -17.95
CA ALA A 15 8.38 -3.90 -17.80
C ALA A 15 8.22 -4.40 -16.35
N PRO A 16 9.27 -4.43 -15.49
CA PRO A 16 9.13 -4.77 -14.08
C PRO A 16 8.18 -3.86 -13.30
N LEU A 17 8.33 -2.54 -13.43
CA LEU A 17 7.43 -1.56 -12.78
C LEU A 17 5.97 -1.76 -13.22
N ARG A 18 5.73 -1.93 -14.52
CA ARG A 18 4.39 -2.16 -15.07
C ARG A 18 3.76 -3.44 -14.51
N ARG A 19 4.51 -4.54 -14.45
CA ARG A 19 4.03 -5.81 -13.88
C ARG A 19 3.73 -5.67 -12.39
N PHE A 20 4.63 -5.05 -11.62
CA PHE A 20 4.43 -4.78 -10.20
C PHE A 20 3.15 -3.97 -9.96
N LEU A 21 2.89 -2.95 -10.77
CA LEU A 21 1.71 -2.12 -10.62
C LEU A 21 0.43 -2.80 -11.05
N ILE A 22 0.42 -3.56 -12.14
CA ILE A 22 -0.76 -4.33 -12.54
C ILE A 22 -1.16 -5.29 -11.41
N VAL A 23 -0.20 -6.05 -10.88
CA VAL A 23 -0.47 -7.01 -9.80
C VAL A 23 -0.87 -6.30 -8.50
N SER A 24 -0.18 -5.21 -8.12
CA SER A 24 -0.55 -4.39 -6.96
C SER A 24 -1.98 -3.86 -7.05
N ASN A 25 -2.37 -3.32 -8.21
CA ASN A 25 -3.72 -2.78 -8.40
C ASN A 25 -4.78 -3.88 -8.39
N LEU A 26 -4.53 -5.01 -9.05
CA LEU A 26 -5.44 -6.16 -9.00
C LEU A 26 -5.61 -6.68 -7.57
N MET A 27 -4.53 -6.75 -6.80
CA MET A 27 -4.57 -7.12 -5.38
C MET A 27 -5.37 -6.11 -4.56
N LEU A 28 -5.13 -4.80 -4.73
CA LEU A 28 -5.88 -3.76 -4.02
C LEU A 28 -7.37 -3.77 -4.39
N CYS A 29 -7.71 -4.02 -5.65
CA CYS A 29 -9.08 -4.22 -6.07
C CYS A 29 -9.70 -5.46 -5.42
N TRP A 30 -8.98 -6.59 -5.40
CA TRP A 30 -9.44 -7.83 -4.77
C TRP A 30 -9.72 -7.64 -3.28
N ILE A 31 -8.74 -7.13 -2.53
CA ILE A 31 -8.86 -6.86 -1.08
C ILE A 31 -9.91 -5.77 -0.82
N GLY A 32 -9.96 -4.72 -1.64
CA GLY A 32 -10.92 -3.63 -1.50
C GLY A 32 -12.36 -4.10 -1.72
N CYS A 33 -12.60 -4.92 -2.74
CA CYS A 33 -13.91 -5.55 -2.97
C CYS A 33 -14.32 -6.41 -1.79
N ASP A 34 -13.40 -7.24 -1.30
CA ASP A 34 -13.60 -8.09 -0.14
C ASP A 34 -13.98 -7.28 1.12
N LEU A 35 -13.16 -6.30 1.54
CA LEU A 35 -13.44 -5.46 2.71
C LEU A 35 -14.72 -4.61 2.56
N THR A 36 -15.03 -4.17 1.34
CA THR A 36 -16.28 -3.45 1.07
C THR A 36 -17.47 -4.37 1.36
N LEU A 37 -17.46 -5.59 0.81
CA LEU A 37 -18.51 -6.58 1.05
C LEU A 37 -18.61 -6.91 2.55
N GLN A 38 -17.49 -7.01 3.28
CA GLN A 38 -17.52 -7.19 4.73
C GLN A 38 -18.30 -6.09 5.44
N THR A 39 -17.98 -4.84 5.10
CA THR A 39 -18.56 -3.66 5.71
C THR A 39 -20.07 -3.61 5.47
N LEU A 40 -20.48 -4.02 4.27
CA LEU A 40 -21.90 -4.12 3.90
C LEU A 40 -22.62 -5.25 4.64
N SER A 41 -21.96 -6.39 4.85
CA SER A 41 -22.48 -7.47 5.68
C SER A 41 -22.75 -7.00 7.12
N ASN A 42 -21.86 -6.16 7.68
CA ASN A 42 -22.02 -5.64 9.04
C ASN A 42 -23.21 -4.68 9.21
N VAL A 43 -23.76 -4.13 8.11
CA VAL A 43 -24.98 -3.31 8.12
C VAL A 43 -26.22 -4.09 7.69
N ASN A 44 -26.18 -5.43 7.78
CA ASN A 44 -27.27 -6.35 7.42
C ASN A 44 -27.73 -6.27 5.96
N MET A 45 -26.89 -5.79 5.04
CA MET A 45 -27.20 -5.85 3.62
C MET A 45 -26.83 -7.24 3.10
N VAL A 46 -27.79 -7.96 2.53
CA VAL A 46 -27.56 -9.29 1.96
C VAL A 46 -26.70 -9.13 0.70
N GLY A 47 -25.69 -9.99 0.53
CA GLY A 47 -24.72 -9.85 -0.57
C GLY A 47 -25.37 -9.82 -1.95
N HIS A 48 -26.49 -10.53 -2.11
CA HIS A 48 -27.34 -10.50 -3.30
C HIS A 48 -27.87 -9.10 -3.62
N ASP A 49 -28.35 -8.36 -2.61
CA ASP A 49 -28.90 -7.01 -2.80
C ASP A 49 -27.82 -6.02 -3.23
N PHE A 50 -26.61 -6.15 -2.67
CA PHE A 50 -25.47 -5.33 -3.08
C PHE A 50 -25.15 -5.49 -4.57
N TRP A 51 -25.05 -6.73 -5.06
CA TRP A 51 -24.70 -6.98 -6.45
C TRP A 51 -25.78 -6.52 -7.43
N ILE A 52 -27.06 -6.60 -7.04
CA ILE A 52 -28.17 -6.00 -7.79
C ILE A 52 -28.00 -4.48 -7.89
N VAL A 53 -27.75 -3.81 -6.76
CA VAL A 53 -27.55 -2.35 -6.73
C VAL A 53 -26.32 -1.95 -7.55
N ALA A 54 -25.21 -2.66 -7.40
CA ALA A 54 -23.98 -2.42 -8.17
C ALA A 54 -24.21 -2.57 -9.68
N HIS A 55 -24.94 -3.60 -10.10
CA HIS A 55 -25.31 -3.79 -11.49
C HIS A 55 -26.21 -2.68 -12.01
N HIS A 56 -27.21 -2.27 -11.22
CA HIS A 56 -28.12 -1.20 -11.61
C HIS A 56 -27.40 0.16 -11.74
N VAL A 57 -26.44 0.44 -10.86
CA VAL A 57 -25.66 1.69 -10.87
C VAL A 57 -24.62 1.71 -11.99
N THR A 58 -23.90 0.61 -12.21
CA THR A 58 -22.74 0.60 -13.11
C THR A 58 -23.04 0.07 -14.51
N GLY A 59 -24.12 -0.71 -14.68
CA GLY A 59 -24.49 -1.34 -15.96
C GLY A 59 -23.51 -2.41 -16.45
N ILE A 60 -22.61 -2.90 -15.59
CA ILE A 60 -21.53 -3.79 -15.98
C ILE A 60 -22.03 -5.24 -16.11
N PRO A 61 -21.88 -5.91 -17.28
CA PRO A 61 -22.48 -7.23 -17.53
C PRO A 61 -21.93 -8.36 -16.66
N TRP A 62 -20.63 -8.36 -16.34
CA TRP A 62 -20.02 -9.45 -15.58
C TRP A 62 -20.47 -9.50 -14.11
N GLN A 63 -21.03 -8.41 -13.58
CA GLN A 63 -21.59 -8.41 -12.23
C GLN A 63 -22.83 -9.31 -12.12
N ARG A 64 -23.59 -9.44 -13.22
CA ARG A 64 -24.71 -10.38 -13.31
C ARG A 64 -24.23 -11.82 -13.36
N MET A 65 -23.12 -12.07 -14.06
CA MET A 65 -22.45 -13.37 -14.06
C MET A 65 -21.97 -13.76 -12.66
N LEU A 66 -21.44 -12.80 -11.88
CA LEU A 66 -21.10 -13.02 -10.47
C LEU A 66 -22.33 -13.30 -9.59
N LEU A 67 -23.47 -12.66 -9.88
CA LEU A 67 -24.73 -12.88 -9.16
C LEU A 67 -25.31 -14.27 -9.44
N ASP A 68 -25.31 -14.68 -10.70
CA ASP A 68 -26.04 -15.85 -11.20
C ASP A 68 -25.19 -17.14 -11.13
N ASP A 69 -23.89 -17.08 -11.46
CA ASP A 69 -23.03 -18.26 -11.60
C ASP A 69 -22.15 -18.53 -10.37
N TRP A 70 -21.91 -17.50 -9.55
CA TRP A 70 -21.05 -17.57 -8.37
C TRP A 70 -21.88 -17.24 -7.12
N PRO A 71 -22.44 -18.24 -6.41
CA PRO A 71 -22.99 -18.04 -5.08
C PRO A 71 -21.82 -17.85 -4.10
N ILE A 72 -21.06 -16.78 -4.31
CA ILE A 72 -20.12 -16.23 -3.37
C ILE A 72 -20.98 -15.48 -2.37
N ASP A 73 -21.43 -16.22 -1.36
CA ASP A 73 -21.71 -15.62 -0.08
C ASP A 73 -20.44 -14.90 0.41
N MET A 74 -20.63 -13.74 1.03
CA MET A 74 -19.53 -12.85 1.44
C MET A 74 -18.49 -13.56 2.31
N TRP A 75 -18.95 -14.55 3.07
CA TRP A 75 -18.14 -15.48 3.85
C TRP A 75 -17.09 -16.25 3.03
N ARG A 76 -17.49 -16.89 1.91
CA ARG A 76 -16.56 -17.65 1.07
C ARG A 76 -15.55 -16.74 0.40
N LEU A 77 -15.95 -15.52 0.03
CA LEU A 77 -15.00 -14.55 -0.52
C LEU A 77 -13.89 -14.22 0.48
N HIS A 78 -14.25 -13.91 1.73
CA HIS A 78 -13.26 -13.65 2.78
C HIS A 78 -12.32 -14.83 2.98
N LEU A 79 -12.86 -16.04 2.96
CA LEU A 79 -12.06 -17.24 3.12
C LEU A 79 -11.09 -17.42 1.95
N TYR A 80 -11.55 -17.25 0.71
CA TYR A 80 -10.69 -17.29 -0.49
C TYR A 80 -9.65 -16.18 -0.47
N THR A 81 -10.03 -14.98 -0.05
CA THR A 81 -9.11 -13.86 0.14
C THR A 81 -8.03 -14.26 1.13
N ALA A 82 -8.40 -14.73 2.33
CA ALA A 82 -7.46 -15.17 3.36
C ALA A 82 -6.46 -16.20 2.81
N TYR A 83 -6.95 -17.25 2.13
CA TYR A 83 -6.11 -18.28 1.51
C TYR A 83 -5.20 -17.77 0.39
N SER A 84 -5.63 -16.74 -0.35
CA SER A 84 -4.86 -16.18 -1.46
C SER A 84 -3.74 -15.24 -1.00
N LEU A 85 -3.83 -14.66 0.20
CA LEU A 85 -2.87 -13.66 0.68
C LEU A 85 -1.41 -14.13 0.66
N PRO A 86 -1.06 -15.36 1.08
CA PRO A 86 0.32 -15.83 0.99
C PRO A 86 0.85 -15.94 -0.44
N ALA A 87 0.04 -16.49 -1.35
CA ALA A 87 0.42 -16.66 -2.75
C ALA A 87 0.59 -15.30 -3.45
N ILE A 88 -0.34 -14.38 -3.22
CA ILE A 88 -0.26 -13.00 -3.72
C ILE A 88 0.95 -12.29 -3.12
N GLY A 89 1.19 -12.43 -1.82
CA GLY A 89 2.36 -11.88 -1.13
C GLY A 89 3.68 -12.35 -1.73
N LEU A 90 3.80 -13.65 -2.03
CA LEU A 90 5.00 -14.20 -2.68
C LEU A 90 5.19 -13.65 -4.10
N LEU A 91 4.12 -13.59 -4.91
CA LEU A 91 4.18 -12.99 -6.24
C LEU A 91 4.62 -11.53 -6.17
N MET A 92 4.09 -10.77 -5.21
CA MET A 92 4.45 -9.39 -4.96
C MET A 92 5.92 -9.23 -4.58
N LEU A 93 6.46 -10.11 -3.75
CA LEU A 93 7.88 -10.12 -3.40
C LEU A 93 8.78 -10.35 -4.62
N VAL A 94 8.42 -11.29 -5.49
CA VAL A 94 9.18 -11.54 -6.74
C VAL A 94 9.19 -10.33 -7.66
N LEU A 95 8.05 -9.65 -7.79
CA LEU A 95 7.94 -8.44 -8.61
C LEU A 95 8.68 -7.26 -7.97
N LEU A 96 8.60 -7.13 -6.65
CA LEU A 96 9.28 -6.10 -5.88
C LEU A 96 10.80 -6.28 -5.97
N ASP A 97 11.32 -7.49 -5.82
CA ASP A 97 12.76 -7.75 -5.92
C ASP A 97 13.33 -7.23 -7.24
N ARG A 98 12.64 -7.51 -8.36
CA ARG A 98 12.99 -6.99 -9.69
C ARG A 98 12.89 -5.47 -9.78
N LEU A 99 11.93 -4.85 -9.09
CA LEU A 99 11.81 -3.39 -9.04
C LEU A 99 12.94 -2.78 -8.21
N VAL A 100 13.26 -3.36 -7.05
CA VAL A 100 14.35 -2.93 -6.15
C VAL A 100 15.70 -3.05 -6.85
N SER A 101 15.93 -4.14 -7.59
CA SER A 101 17.19 -4.37 -8.28
C SER A 101 17.52 -3.32 -9.35
N GLN A 102 16.51 -2.64 -9.90
CA GLN A 102 16.68 -1.56 -10.88
C GLN A 102 17.18 -0.24 -10.27
N GLY A 103 17.07 -0.05 -8.96
CA GLY A 103 17.54 1.17 -8.33
C GLY A 103 19.05 1.13 -8.12
N GLU A 104 19.78 2.16 -8.56
CA GLU A 104 21.25 2.17 -8.51
C GLU A 104 21.81 2.93 -7.30
N THR A 105 20.97 3.67 -6.59
CA THR A 105 21.42 4.53 -5.50
C THR A 105 21.93 3.69 -4.32
N ARG A 106 23.16 3.98 -3.86
CA ARG A 106 23.72 3.36 -2.65
C ARG A 106 22.82 3.59 -1.44
N LEU A 107 22.67 2.55 -0.61
CA LEU A 107 21.81 2.59 0.57
C LEU A 107 22.48 3.35 1.74
N PRO A 108 21.83 4.38 2.31
CA PRO A 108 22.30 5.02 3.53
C PRO A 108 22.07 4.06 4.71
N LYS A 109 23.16 3.46 5.23
CA LYS A 109 23.09 2.37 6.22
C LYS A 109 22.19 2.71 7.42
N LEU A 110 22.41 3.87 8.05
CA LEU A 110 21.65 4.29 9.24
C LEU A 110 20.14 4.38 8.95
N VAL A 111 19.77 5.13 7.91
CA VAL A 111 18.36 5.31 7.51
C VAL A 111 17.72 3.97 7.13
N THR A 112 18.48 3.12 6.43
CA THR A 112 18.04 1.76 6.07
C THR A 112 17.67 0.95 7.32
N TRP A 113 18.58 0.89 8.30
CA TRP A 113 18.38 0.18 9.56
C TRP A 113 17.24 0.76 10.38
N CYS A 114 17.13 2.10 10.48
CA CYS A 114 16.05 2.73 11.23
C CYS A 114 14.67 2.37 10.66
N GLY A 115 14.49 2.43 9.33
CA GLY A 115 13.23 2.05 8.70
C GLY A 115 12.92 0.55 8.85
N ALA A 116 13.91 -0.32 8.66
CA ALA A 116 13.75 -1.75 8.86
C ALA A 116 13.39 -2.09 10.32
N ALA A 117 14.07 -1.48 11.29
CA ALA A 117 13.80 -1.66 12.71
C ALA A 117 12.40 -1.16 13.09
N PHE A 118 11.94 -0.05 12.51
CA PHE A 118 10.60 0.46 12.75
C PHE A 118 9.51 -0.50 12.24
N ILE A 119 9.67 -1.01 11.02
CA ILE A 119 8.72 -1.95 10.37
C ILE A 119 8.71 -3.29 11.11
N VAL A 120 9.88 -3.90 11.31
CA VAL A 120 10.02 -5.21 11.96
C VAL A 120 9.68 -5.11 13.44
N GLY A 121 10.11 -4.05 14.12
CA GLY A 121 9.84 -3.84 15.55
C GLY A 121 8.34 -3.67 15.81
N GLY A 122 7.65 -2.84 15.03
CA GLY A 122 6.20 -2.68 15.15
C GLY A 122 5.48 -4.00 14.87
N ALA A 123 6.02 -4.78 13.95
CA ALA A 123 5.48 -6.09 13.64
C ALA A 123 5.60 -7.11 14.75
N LEU A 124 6.79 -7.25 15.31
CA LEU A 124 7.06 -8.19 16.38
C LEU A 124 6.34 -7.78 17.66
N CYS A 125 6.27 -6.48 17.95
CA CYS A 125 5.56 -5.96 19.11
C CYS A 125 4.06 -6.31 19.05
N ASP A 126 3.41 -5.99 17.94
CA ASP A 126 2.01 -6.31 17.67
C ASP A 126 1.71 -7.82 17.81
N ILE A 127 2.47 -8.68 17.11
CA ILE A 127 2.30 -10.14 17.21
C ILE A 127 2.51 -10.65 18.64
N SER A 128 3.56 -10.18 19.32
CA SER A 128 3.90 -10.66 20.66
C SER A 128 2.82 -10.30 21.66
N VAL A 129 2.27 -9.08 21.56
CA VAL A 129 1.20 -8.62 22.43
C VAL A 129 -0.10 -9.35 22.13
N THR A 130 -0.46 -9.56 20.85
CA THR A 130 -1.63 -10.37 20.48
C THR A 130 -1.55 -11.77 21.07
N VAL A 131 -0.42 -12.45 20.95
CA VAL A 131 -0.23 -13.81 21.50
C VAL A 131 -0.26 -13.80 23.03
N ALA A 132 0.29 -12.77 23.68
CA ALA A 132 0.30 -12.68 25.13
C ALA A 132 -1.09 -12.36 25.71
N CYS A 133 -1.87 -11.50 25.05
CA CYS A 133 -3.17 -11.02 25.54
C CYS A 133 -4.37 -11.86 25.06
N SER A 134 -4.27 -12.55 23.92
CA SER A 134 -5.32 -13.41 23.36
C SER A 134 -4.69 -14.65 22.69
N PRO A 135 -4.17 -15.61 23.48
CA PRO A 135 -3.53 -16.82 22.95
C PRO A 135 -4.51 -17.79 22.26
N ASP A 136 -5.81 -17.59 22.44
CA ASP A 136 -6.88 -18.29 21.73
C ASP A 136 -7.42 -17.49 20.53
N LEU A 137 -6.90 -16.28 20.30
CA LEU A 137 -7.35 -15.32 19.30
C LEU A 137 -8.85 -14.95 19.43
N ALA A 138 -9.44 -15.10 20.62
CA ALA A 138 -10.83 -14.76 20.86
C ALA A 138 -11.17 -13.29 20.56
N MET A 139 -10.20 -12.40 20.78
CA MET A 139 -10.33 -10.95 20.56
C MET A 139 -9.65 -10.47 19.27
N GLU A 140 -9.36 -11.38 18.34
CA GLU A 140 -8.71 -11.04 17.06
C GLU A 140 -9.59 -10.11 16.21
N GLY A 141 -9.02 -8.96 15.83
CA GLY A 141 -9.69 -7.95 15.01
C GLY A 141 -9.41 -8.09 13.51
N ASN A 142 -8.40 -8.89 13.12
CA ASN A 142 -8.08 -9.13 11.72
C ASN A 142 -9.14 -10.03 11.07
N PRO A 143 -9.91 -9.53 10.08
CA PRO A 143 -11.00 -10.29 9.48
C PRO A 143 -10.54 -11.57 8.78
N TYR A 144 -9.31 -11.59 8.26
CA TYR A 144 -8.73 -12.75 7.58
C TYR A 144 -8.28 -13.84 8.54
N VAL A 145 -7.91 -13.49 9.77
CA VAL A 145 -7.64 -14.49 10.81
C VAL A 145 -8.96 -14.99 11.38
N ARG A 146 -9.91 -14.07 11.60
CA ARG A 146 -11.23 -14.38 12.14
C ARG A 146 -12.02 -15.36 11.25
N VAL A 147 -12.03 -15.14 9.93
CA VAL A 147 -12.70 -16.06 8.99
C VAL A 147 -12.13 -17.49 9.04
N LEU A 148 -10.83 -17.64 9.31
CA LEU A 148 -10.21 -18.97 9.43
C LEU A 148 -10.61 -19.67 10.74
N ILE A 149 -10.69 -18.91 11.84
CA ILE A 149 -11.18 -19.43 13.14
C ILE A 149 -12.65 -19.83 13.02
N ASP A 150 -13.48 -18.95 12.47
CA ASP A 150 -14.92 -19.17 12.33
C ASP A 150 -15.23 -20.29 11.29
N SER A 151 -14.28 -20.61 10.38
CA SER A 151 -14.31 -21.80 9.52
C SER A 151 -13.90 -23.11 10.23
N GLN A 152 -13.72 -23.08 11.56
CA GLN A 152 -13.33 -24.23 12.40
C GLN A 152 -11.96 -24.83 12.05
N HIS A 153 -11.03 -24.04 11.49
CA HIS A 153 -9.66 -24.51 11.32
C HIS A 153 -8.95 -24.68 12.68
N PRO A 154 -8.07 -25.68 12.83
CA PRO A 154 -7.26 -25.83 14.04
C PRO A 154 -6.43 -24.58 14.32
N LEU A 155 -6.33 -24.17 15.58
CA LEU A 155 -5.60 -22.96 15.98
C LEU A 155 -4.13 -22.96 15.52
N ALA A 156 -3.48 -24.13 15.51
CA ALA A 156 -2.11 -24.28 14.97
C ALA A 156 -2.01 -23.91 13.48
N PHE A 157 -3.02 -24.26 12.68
CA PHE A 157 -3.10 -23.87 11.28
C PHE A 157 -3.27 -22.35 11.15
N VAL A 158 -4.17 -21.76 11.94
CA VAL A 158 -4.43 -20.31 11.94
C VAL A 158 -3.15 -19.54 12.29
N TYR A 159 -2.42 -19.95 13.34
CA TYR A 159 -1.14 -19.34 13.71
C TYR A 159 -0.08 -19.47 12.62
N ALA A 160 0.07 -20.65 12.00
CA ALA A 160 1.02 -20.85 10.92
C ALA A 160 0.68 -19.96 9.72
N HIS A 161 -0.60 -19.89 9.34
CA HIS A 161 -1.08 -19.05 8.25
C HIS A 161 -0.84 -17.56 8.53
N ALA A 162 -1.20 -17.09 9.72
CA ALA A 162 -0.99 -15.71 10.16
C ALA A 162 0.51 -15.37 10.15
N LEU A 163 1.37 -16.22 10.71
CA LEU A 163 2.81 -16.01 10.75
C LEU A 163 3.43 -15.93 9.36
N ILE A 164 3.05 -16.84 8.44
CA ILE A 164 3.54 -16.82 7.05
C ILE A 164 3.12 -15.52 6.37
N THR A 165 1.82 -15.20 6.45
CA THR A 165 1.26 -13.99 5.84
C THR A 165 1.94 -12.74 6.39
N GLN A 166 2.10 -12.64 7.71
CA GLN A 166 2.76 -11.51 8.36
C GLN A 166 4.23 -11.39 7.95
N SER A 167 4.96 -12.51 7.86
CA SER A 167 6.36 -12.54 7.43
C SER A 167 6.52 -12.04 5.99
N LEU A 168 5.61 -12.44 5.10
CA LEU A 168 5.58 -11.97 3.71
C LEU A 168 5.32 -10.45 3.66
N TYR A 169 4.35 -9.94 4.42
CA TYR A 169 4.06 -8.49 4.46
C TYR A 169 5.19 -7.66 5.06
N ILE A 170 5.83 -8.14 6.14
CA ILE A 170 7.02 -7.47 6.72
C ILE A 170 8.13 -7.40 5.67
N THR A 171 8.39 -8.50 4.98
CA THR A 171 9.41 -8.57 3.92
C THR A 171 9.06 -7.61 2.77
N LEU A 172 7.79 -7.56 2.37
CA LEU A 172 7.28 -6.65 1.34
C LEU A 172 7.48 -5.19 1.74
N PHE A 173 7.18 -4.83 2.99
CA PHE A 173 7.36 -3.47 3.49
C PHE A 173 8.83 -3.07 3.60
N CYS A 174 9.68 -3.97 4.09
CA CYS A 174 11.13 -3.75 4.07
C CYS A 174 11.66 -3.61 2.64
N GLY A 175 11.18 -4.44 1.70
CA GLY A 175 11.56 -4.35 0.30
C GLY A 175 11.09 -3.04 -0.37
N LEU A 176 9.89 -2.56 -0.06
CA LEU A 176 9.38 -1.26 -0.53
C LEU A 176 10.22 -0.11 0.03
N TRP A 177 10.59 -0.17 1.30
CA TRP A 177 11.50 0.80 1.92
C TRP A 177 12.87 0.81 1.24
N LEU A 178 13.47 -0.36 1.04
CA LEU A 178 14.74 -0.51 0.33
C LEU A 178 14.64 -0.02 -1.11
N GLY A 179 13.54 -0.34 -1.80
CA GLY A 179 13.26 0.12 -3.15
C GLY A 179 13.24 1.64 -3.23
N PHE A 180 12.47 2.30 -2.37
CA PHE A 180 12.43 3.76 -2.32
C PHE A 180 13.83 4.34 -2.11
N LEU A 181 14.60 3.80 -1.16
CA LEU A 181 15.96 4.26 -0.94
C LEU A 181 16.83 4.08 -2.19
N ARG A 182 16.78 2.94 -2.89
CA ARG A 182 17.57 2.72 -4.12
C ARG A 182 17.14 3.61 -5.29
N HIS A 183 15.88 4.03 -5.32
CA HIS A 183 15.30 4.86 -6.38
C HIS A 183 15.28 6.37 -6.05
N ARG A 184 15.60 6.77 -4.81
CA ARG A 184 15.47 8.16 -4.34
C ARG A 184 16.23 9.19 -5.17
N GLN A 185 17.42 8.85 -5.68
CA GLN A 185 18.21 9.80 -6.46
C GLN A 185 17.61 9.97 -7.85
N THR A 186 17.21 8.88 -8.50
CA THR A 186 16.48 8.93 -9.77
C THR A 186 15.23 9.79 -9.67
N ILE A 187 14.45 9.67 -8.59
CA ILE A 187 13.27 10.52 -8.32
C ILE A 187 13.68 11.99 -8.17
N ALA A 188 14.75 12.26 -7.42
CA ALA A 188 15.25 13.63 -7.22
C ALA A 188 15.77 14.25 -8.53
N ASP A 189 16.46 13.46 -9.36
CA ASP A 189 17.04 13.90 -10.63
C ASP A 189 15.92 14.22 -11.65
N THR A 190 14.87 13.41 -11.73
CA THR A 190 13.71 13.68 -12.61
C THR A 190 12.93 14.91 -12.15
N ILE A 191 12.81 15.15 -10.84
CA ILE A 191 12.25 16.41 -10.32
C ILE A 191 13.14 17.58 -10.73
N SER A 192 14.45 17.47 -10.53
CA SER A 192 15.42 18.53 -10.82
C SER A 192 15.45 18.90 -12.30
N ALA A 193 15.38 17.90 -13.19
CA ALA A 193 15.36 18.08 -14.64
C ALA A 193 14.15 18.90 -15.14
N SER A 194 13.05 18.92 -14.37
CA SER A 194 11.90 19.76 -14.68
C SER A 194 12.05 21.24 -14.30
N ALA A 195 13.14 21.60 -13.60
CA ALA A 195 13.45 22.93 -13.11
C ALA A 195 12.24 23.64 -12.45
N PRO A 196 11.62 23.03 -11.43
CA PRO A 196 10.38 23.55 -10.87
C PRO A 196 10.59 24.91 -10.20
N VAL A 197 9.74 25.89 -10.53
CA VAL A 197 9.74 27.21 -9.91
C VAL A 197 8.79 27.20 -8.70
N GLY A 198 9.35 27.41 -7.50
CA GLY A 198 8.61 27.49 -6.25
C GLY A 198 8.06 26.16 -5.74
N TRP A 199 7.38 26.22 -4.58
CA TRP A 199 6.88 25.02 -3.89
C TRP A 199 5.79 24.28 -4.70
N PHE A 200 4.88 25.02 -5.32
CA PHE A 200 3.80 24.44 -6.12
C PHE A 200 4.30 23.70 -7.35
N GLY A 201 5.28 24.28 -8.07
CA GLY A 201 5.94 23.61 -9.19
C GLY A 201 6.63 22.32 -8.76
N PHE A 202 7.25 22.32 -7.59
CA PHE A 202 7.85 21.12 -7.02
C PHE A 202 6.83 20.05 -6.64
N LEU A 203 5.73 20.38 -5.96
CA LEU A 203 4.71 19.38 -5.62
C LEU A 203 4.17 18.68 -6.87
N LYS A 204 3.92 19.46 -7.93
CA LYS A 204 3.52 18.95 -9.22
C LYS A 204 4.58 18.03 -9.84
N ALA A 205 5.86 18.41 -9.80
CA ALA A 205 6.94 17.57 -10.30
C ALA A 205 7.14 16.28 -9.46
N ALA A 206 7.11 16.40 -8.14
CA ALA A 206 7.32 15.31 -7.18
C ALA A 206 6.22 14.25 -7.21
N THR A 207 5.02 14.64 -7.67
CA THR A 207 3.89 13.73 -7.93
C THR A 207 3.88 13.19 -9.36
N GLY A 208 4.91 13.47 -10.16
CA GLY A 208 5.07 12.98 -11.54
C GLY A 208 4.38 13.84 -12.60
N GLY A 209 3.77 14.96 -12.22
CA GLY A 209 3.00 15.84 -13.11
C GLY A 209 3.82 16.90 -13.84
N ALA A 210 5.15 16.82 -13.85
CA ALA A 210 6.04 17.86 -14.42
C ALA A 210 5.68 18.24 -15.87
N HIS A 211 5.34 17.25 -16.70
CA HIS A 211 5.02 17.42 -18.12
C HIS A 211 3.57 17.87 -18.39
N LEU A 212 2.71 17.87 -17.38
CA LEU A 212 1.30 18.22 -17.50
C LEU A 212 1.10 19.73 -17.31
N THR A 213 -0.01 20.29 -17.77
CA THR A 213 -0.46 21.60 -17.29
C THR A 213 -1.02 21.49 -15.85
N THR A 214 -1.12 22.60 -15.12
CA THR A 214 -1.71 22.59 -13.76
C THR A 214 -3.14 22.04 -13.76
N ARG A 215 -3.93 22.37 -14.79
CA ARG A 215 -5.29 21.85 -14.96
C ARG A 215 -5.29 20.34 -15.14
N GLN A 216 -4.45 19.82 -16.05
CA GLN A 216 -4.34 18.38 -16.31
C GLN A 216 -3.87 17.62 -15.06
N TRP A 217 -2.95 18.20 -14.30
CA TRP A 217 -2.44 17.58 -13.07
C TRP A 217 -3.49 17.50 -11.96
N LEU A 218 -4.29 18.55 -11.76
CA LEU A 218 -5.33 18.57 -10.72
C LEU A 218 -6.58 17.78 -11.12
N VAL A 219 -6.94 17.83 -12.41
CA VAL A 219 -8.15 17.19 -12.95
C VAL A 219 -7.78 16.46 -14.24
N PRO A 220 -7.21 15.25 -14.15
CA PRO A 220 -6.90 14.44 -15.33
C PRO A 220 -8.21 13.93 -15.94
N LEU A 221 -8.57 14.46 -17.11
CA LEU A 221 -9.79 14.05 -17.83
C LEU A 221 -9.52 12.97 -18.88
N ARG A 222 -8.26 12.78 -19.26
CA ARG A 222 -7.83 11.80 -20.27
C ARG A 222 -6.76 10.89 -19.69
N MET A 223 -6.69 9.67 -20.21
CA MET A 223 -5.62 8.72 -19.86
C MET A 223 -4.21 9.24 -20.22
N SER A 224 -4.11 10.17 -21.18
CA SER A 224 -2.86 10.86 -21.51
C SER A 224 -2.43 11.90 -20.47
N ASP A 225 -3.33 12.30 -19.57
CA ASP A 225 -3.10 13.35 -18.56
C ASP A 225 -2.64 12.76 -17.21
N VAL A 226 -2.18 11.50 -17.19
CA VAL A 226 -1.82 10.79 -15.96
C VAL A 226 -0.38 11.13 -15.56
N PRO A 227 -0.12 11.47 -14.28
CA PRO A 227 1.23 11.72 -13.80
C PRO A 227 2.17 10.54 -14.05
N LEU A 228 3.48 10.80 -14.11
CA LEU A 228 4.48 9.75 -14.20
C LEU A 228 4.32 8.76 -13.05
N LEU A 229 3.79 7.60 -13.40
CA LEU A 229 3.37 6.55 -12.48
C LEU A 229 4.51 6.11 -11.55
N TYR A 230 5.75 6.19 -12.02
CA TYR A 230 6.95 5.94 -11.23
C TYR A 230 7.03 6.78 -9.95
N HIS A 231 6.75 8.08 -10.01
CA HIS A 231 6.72 8.94 -8.82
C HIS A 231 5.57 8.56 -7.89
N TYR A 232 4.41 8.29 -8.49
CA TYR A 232 3.20 7.95 -7.76
C TYR A 232 3.35 6.65 -6.95
N VAL A 233 4.07 5.64 -7.48
CA VAL A 233 4.35 4.40 -6.75
C VAL A 233 5.00 4.69 -5.41
N TRP A 234 6.07 5.47 -5.39
CA TRP A 234 6.83 5.76 -4.18
C TRP A 234 6.09 6.73 -3.26
N LEU A 235 5.38 7.69 -3.85
CA LEU A 235 4.50 8.62 -3.13
C LEU A 235 3.42 7.89 -2.33
N VAL A 236 2.86 6.80 -2.85
CA VAL A 236 1.83 6.00 -2.17
C VAL A 236 2.45 4.93 -1.29
N ALA A 237 3.44 4.19 -1.77
CA ALA A 237 4.03 3.06 -1.06
C ALA A 237 4.64 3.49 0.29
N ILE A 238 5.30 4.64 0.35
CA ILE A 238 6.00 5.08 1.55
C ILE A 238 5.03 5.43 2.70
N PRO A 239 4.02 6.29 2.50
CA PRO A 239 2.96 6.51 3.49
C PRO A 239 2.22 5.24 3.89
N VAL A 240 1.97 4.30 2.97
CA VAL A 240 1.33 3.03 3.31
C VAL A 240 2.22 2.20 4.24
N VAL A 241 3.50 2.02 3.91
CA VAL A 241 4.45 1.24 4.71
C VAL A 241 4.59 1.82 6.12
N PHE A 242 4.82 3.12 6.24
CA PHE A 242 5.01 3.76 7.54
C PHE A 242 3.70 3.95 8.31
N GLY A 243 2.61 4.26 7.63
CA GLY A 243 1.28 4.38 8.24
C GLY A 243 0.82 3.06 8.86
N ILE A 244 0.95 1.95 8.12
CA ILE A 244 0.62 0.62 8.66
C ILE A 244 1.58 0.26 9.79
N SER A 245 2.89 0.48 9.64
CA SER A 245 3.86 0.16 10.69
C SER A 245 3.61 0.97 11.97
N LEU A 246 3.25 2.25 11.86
CA LEU A 246 2.84 3.09 12.99
C LEU A 246 1.56 2.58 13.64
N PHE A 247 0.57 2.21 12.84
CA PHE A 247 -0.67 1.64 13.36
C PHE A 247 -0.43 0.36 14.15
N ARG A 248 0.55 -0.48 13.77
CA ARG A 248 0.90 -1.69 14.52
C ARG A 248 1.55 -1.40 15.86
N TRP A 249 2.41 -0.39 15.94
CA TRP A 249 2.90 0.11 17.24
C TRP A 249 1.75 0.59 18.11
N TYR A 250 0.83 1.37 17.53
CA TYR A 250 -0.36 1.85 18.24
C TYR A 250 -1.24 0.69 18.72
N ALA A 251 -1.52 -0.30 17.87
CA ALA A 251 -2.34 -1.45 18.21
C ALA A 251 -1.73 -2.22 19.39
N ALA A 252 -0.42 -2.46 19.37
CA ALA A 252 0.27 -3.09 20.49
C ALA A 252 0.12 -2.28 21.80
N LEU A 253 0.22 -0.95 21.74
CA LEU A 253 0.01 -0.08 22.92
C LEU A 253 -1.44 -0.09 23.41
N GLU A 254 -2.40 -0.13 22.50
CA GLU A 254 -3.82 -0.24 22.79
C GLU A 254 -4.13 -1.56 23.52
N TRP A 255 -3.59 -2.68 23.03
CA TRP A 255 -3.68 -3.99 23.67
C TRP A 255 -3.06 -4.03 25.08
N LEU A 256 -1.98 -3.31 25.30
CA LEU A 256 -1.34 -3.16 26.61
C LEU A 256 -2.10 -2.21 27.55
N GLY A 257 -3.16 -1.56 27.08
CA GLY A 257 -3.96 -0.62 27.86
C GLY A 257 -3.31 0.75 28.05
N PHE A 258 -2.27 1.09 27.28
CA PHE A 258 -1.64 2.41 27.33
C PHE A 258 -2.42 3.49 26.58
N VAL A 259 -3.30 3.08 25.65
CA VAL A 259 -4.12 3.99 24.84
C VAL A 259 -5.56 3.48 24.77
N GLU A 260 -6.52 4.39 24.72
CA GLU A 260 -7.95 4.03 24.66
C GLU A 260 -8.34 3.42 23.30
N PRO A 261 -9.10 2.31 23.28
CA PRO A 261 -9.56 1.66 22.07
C PRO A 261 -10.75 2.39 21.43
N ALA A 262 -10.53 3.64 20.99
CA ALA A 262 -11.53 4.46 20.32
C ALA A 262 -11.29 4.48 18.81
N PHE A 263 -12.37 4.33 18.03
CA PHE A 263 -12.32 4.40 16.56
C PHE A 263 -11.73 5.74 16.07
N SER A 264 -12.06 6.85 16.72
CA SER A 264 -11.52 8.18 16.42
C SER A 264 -10.01 8.22 16.58
N THR A 265 -9.46 7.64 17.66
CA THR A 265 -8.01 7.58 17.91
C THR A 265 -7.31 6.75 16.86
N ARG A 266 -7.83 5.54 16.55
CA ARG A 266 -7.32 4.69 15.48
C ARG A 266 -7.26 5.42 14.13
N PHE A 267 -8.35 6.11 13.77
CA PHE A 267 -8.42 6.91 12.55
C PHE A 267 -7.39 8.04 12.53
N LEU A 268 -7.27 8.80 13.63
CA LEU A 268 -6.31 9.89 13.75
C LEU A 268 -4.86 9.42 13.64
N VAL A 269 -4.52 8.24 14.18
CA VAL A 269 -3.18 7.64 14.06
C VAL A 269 -2.86 7.29 12.62
N VAL A 270 -3.79 6.67 11.88
CA VAL A 270 -3.61 6.36 10.46
C VAL A 270 -3.42 7.64 9.65
N VAL A 271 -4.31 8.61 9.85
CA VAL A 271 -4.25 9.92 9.19
C VAL A 271 -2.91 10.61 9.49
N HIS A 272 -2.51 10.67 10.75
CA HIS A 272 -1.23 11.23 11.17
C HIS A 272 -0.04 10.51 10.52
N GLY A 273 -0.04 9.18 10.50
CA GLY A 273 1.00 8.37 9.86
C GLY A 273 1.15 8.68 8.37
N VAL A 274 0.03 8.78 7.66
CA VAL A 274 0.02 9.14 6.23
C VAL A 274 0.54 10.56 6.01
N PHE A 275 0.00 11.55 6.73
CA PHE A 275 0.37 12.95 6.55
C PHE A 275 1.82 13.24 6.95
N SER A 276 2.27 12.77 8.11
CA SER A 276 3.65 12.95 8.57
C SER A 276 4.65 12.33 7.59
N THR A 277 4.35 11.13 7.10
CA THR A 277 5.20 10.45 6.11
C THR A 277 5.24 11.19 4.77
N LEU A 278 4.10 11.70 4.29
CA LEU A 278 4.05 12.53 3.08
C LEU A 278 4.87 13.82 3.24
N VAL A 279 4.75 14.51 4.37
CA VAL A 279 5.55 15.70 4.67
C VAL A 279 7.04 15.37 4.64
N LEU A 280 7.46 14.28 5.31
CA LEU A 280 8.85 13.85 5.30
C LEU A 280 9.33 13.45 3.89
N TYR A 281 8.50 12.78 3.11
CA TYR A 281 8.77 12.46 1.72
C TYR A 281 9.04 13.73 0.90
N PHE A 282 8.13 14.71 0.94
CA PHE A 282 8.26 15.95 0.17
C PHE A 282 9.46 16.78 0.63
N LEU A 283 9.70 16.90 1.93
CA LEU A 283 10.88 17.62 2.45
C LEU A 283 12.19 16.94 2.00
N THR A 284 12.23 15.61 2.03
CA THR A 284 13.40 14.84 1.58
C THR A 284 13.63 15.03 0.09
N MET A 285 12.59 14.87 -0.73
CA MET A 285 12.69 15.05 -2.18
C MET A 285 13.08 16.48 -2.55
N TRP A 286 12.52 17.49 -1.87
CA TRP A 286 12.86 18.90 -2.08
C TRP A 286 14.33 19.19 -1.78
N ARG A 287 14.86 18.60 -0.70
CA ARG A 287 16.27 18.74 -0.33
C ARG A 287 17.18 18.06 -1.36
N LEU A 288 16.81 16.86 -1.81
CA LEU A 288 17.61 16.09 -2.77
C LEU A 288 17.54 16.66 -4.18
N SER A 289 16.43 17.29 -4.57
CA SER A 289 16.23 17.84 -5.92
C SER A 289 16.80 19.25 -6.10
N ARG A 290 17.51 19.78 -5.09
CA ARG A 290 18.17 21.09 -5.20
C ARG A 290 19.63 20.88 -5.59
N PRO A 291 20.15 21.67 -6.56
CA PRO A 291 21.57 21.62 -6.87
C PRO A 291 22.36 21.95 -5.60
N LEU A 292 23.39 21.15 -5.32
CA LEU A 292 24.33 21.48 -4.26
C LEU A 292 24.96 22.84 -4.60
N PRO A 293 25.08 23.76 -3.62
CA PRO A 293 25.83 24.98 -3.85
C PRO A 293 27.24 24.58 -4.31
N GLN A 294 27.65 25.10 -5.47
CA GLN A 294 29.03 24.98 -5.92
C GLN A 294 29.88 25.74 -4.90
N VAL A 295 30.62 24.99 -4.08
CA VAL A 295 31.61 25.52 -3.13
C VAL A 295 32.94 25.65 -3.86
#